data_AF-A0A4U5TXX7-F1
#
_entry.id   AF-A0A4U5TXX7-F1
#
_cell.length_a   1.000
_cell.length_b   1.000
_cell.length_c   1.000
_cell.angle_alpha   90.00
_cell.angle_beta   90.00
_cell.angle_gamma   90.00
#
_symmetry.space_group_name_H-M   'P 1'
#
loop_
_entity.id
_entity.type
_entity.pdbx_description
1 polymer ?
#
loop_
_entity_poly.entity_id
_entity_poly.type
_entity_poly.pdbx_seq_one_letter_code
_entity_poly.pdbx_strand_id
1 'polypeptide(L)'
;MASTETPPPSIRQGVRIVPPDGSVSVEEVLLAVGEQVGHDKLCYASRMNKAVVVFLKDEAHVHQLIESSVFIRDLFVQVSPLLTALTPPRGLVEDIQRAILEFFWSGKHWVRAAVLYLPVAEGGQGLINIQSKIASFRLRTAQKLLYNCGPGWCDTGRLLLRKAGRLGYDKQLFLLRLGDVDFTGLTSFYSSVLQAWQIFLVARVENETPGMWLFEEPLFFNNFIRAQTLLSASLRVSLREAGCTKLGHLIRMTAGSVDTLRERSNITSKRLISRVVEEVCAALTPSHRAFVKSTALCDQWSEGGEYSFPSLSITPAVGEWQEGGGQLLSFSTPHLDKFQDAGKKEVYQSCVKVLNLRSLAGTNESRWAGFFGPDISPKGSWRSLYKLPVEKRAADLQWRIVHGAIATNRYRAHMDPELGEGCVFCSQAETLEHLFVCCPRLEVLFDLLKKWFQGLGESFSFDLFIFGPKYCAKTKLAIWLTRRNRTQGDGSVQLVPVLEGLLKARLRVEYSYYHMMDKTQAFSRIWAVGGVLCSVGEHGELIVNF
;
A
#
# COMPACT_ATOMS: atom_id res chain seq x y z
N MET A 1 -39.72 -43.19 5.47
CA MET A 1 -38.89 -42.49 6.47
C MET A 1 -37.67 -41.97 5.74
N ALA A 2 -37.64 -40.67 5.45
CA ALA A 2 -36.55 -40.04 4.70
C ALA A 2 -35.31 -39.97 5.61
N SER A 3 -34.19 -40.52 5.14
CA SER A 3 -32.88 -40.29 5.73
C SER A 3 -32.58 -38.80 5.66
N THR A 4 -32.47 -38.15 6.81
CA THR A 4 -31.94 -36.80 6.94
C THR A 4 -30.52 -36.78 6.38
N GLU A 5 -30.36 -36.34 5.13
CA GLU A 5 -29.05 -36.07 4.54
C GLU A 5 -28.36 -35.02 5.41
N THR A 6 -27.24 -35.40 6.03
CA THR A 6 -26.37 -34.43 6.72
C THR A 6 -25.97 -33.35 5.71
N PRO A 7 -26.14 -32.05 6.04
CA PRO A 7 -25.77 -30.97 5.13
C PRO A 7 -24.30 -31.11 4.72
N PRO A 8 -23.93 -30.73 3.48
CA PRO A 8 -22.57 -30.85 2.99
C PRO A 8 -21.60 -30.12 3.93
N PRO A 9 -20.45 -30.73 4.28
CA PRO A 9 -19.54 -30.19 5.27
C PRO A 9 -19.01 -28.81 4.85
N SER A 10 -19.18 -27.82 5.73
CA SER A 10 -18.64 -26.47 5.51
C SER A 10 -17.14 -26.45 5.75
N ILE A 11 -16.39 -25.67 4.94
CA ILE A 11 -14.94 -25.46 5.15
C ILE A 11 -14.65 -24.93 6.57
N ARG A 12 -15.58 -24.18 7.17
CA ARG A 12 -15.43 -23.63 8.53
C ARG A 12 -15.53 -24.68 9.63
N GLN A 13 -16.18 -25.80 9.34
CA GLN A 13 -16.31 -26.95 10.23
C GLN A 13 -15.13 -27.91 10.13
N GLY A 14 -14.13 -27.60 9.29
CA GLY A 14 -13.01 -28.49 9.04
C GLY A 14 -11.67 -27.98 9.56
N VAL A 15 -10.89 -28.91 10.11
CA VAL A 15 -9.50 -28.72 10.50
C VAL A 15 -8.57 -29.58 9.66
N ARG A 16 -7.35 -29.10 9.51
CA ARG A 16 -6.22 -29.79 8.89
C ARG A 16 -5.18 -30.07 9.96
N ILE A 17 -4.79 -31.34 10.05
CA ILE A 17 -3.78 -31.86 10.98
C ILE A 17 -2.70 -32.50 10.12
N VAL A 18 -1.43 -32.12 10.33
CA VAL A 18 -0.29 -32.75 9.64
C VAL A 18 0.37 -33.67 10.65
N PRO A 19 0.20 -35.00 10.56
CA PRO A 19 0.81 -35.92 11.50
C PRO A 19 2.34 -35.83 11.47
N PRO A 20 3.02 -36.15 12.59
CA PRO A 20 4.47 -36.03 12.71
C PRO A 20 5.21 -37.02 11.81
N ASP A 21 4.60 -38.18 11.54
CA ASP A 21 5.11 -39.20 10.65
C ASP A 21 4.03 -39.63 9.63
N GLY A 22 4.46 -40.21 8.50
CA GLY A 22 3.55 -40.70 7.47
C GLY A 22 2.81 -42.00 7.83
N SER A 23 3.26 -42.69 8.88
CA SER A 23 2.72 -43.97 9.36
C SER A 23 1.50 -43.83 10.26
N VAL A 24 1.29 -42.64 10.86
CA VAL A 24 0.08 -42.35 11.65
C VAL A 24 -1.15 -42.59 10.78
N SER A 25 -2.14 -43.34 11.25
CA SER A 25 -3.39 -43.62 10.52
C SER A 25 -4.40 -42.48 10.63
N VAL A 26 -5.51 -42.53 9.90
CA VAL A 26 -6.59 -41.53 10.07
C VAL A 26 -7.31 -41.75 11.40
N GLU A 27 -7.47 -42.99 11.81
CA GLU A 27 -8.10 -43.44 13.05
C GLU A 27 -7.32 -42.96 14.28
N GLU A 28 -5.99 -43.02 14.25
CA GLU A 28 -5.14 -42.47 15.33
C GLU A 28 -5.35 -40.95 15.48
N VAL A 29 -5.47 -40.22 14.37
CA VAL A 29 -5.78 -38.78 14.41
C VAL A 29 -7.19 -38.54 14.95
N LEU A 30 -8.17 -39.33 14.53
CA LEU A 30 -9.55 -39.23 15.00
C LEU A 30 -9.67 -39.54 16.49
N LEU A 31 -8.90 -40.50 17.01
CA LEU A 31 -8.85 -40.81 18.45
C LEU A 31 -8.36 -39.59 19.23
N ALA A 32 -7.21 -39.02 18.84
CA ALA A 32 -6.65 -37.83 19.49
C ALA A 32 -7.60 -36.62 19.45
N VAL A 33 -8.29 -36.41 18.31
CA VAL A 33 -9.29 -35.35 18.19
C VAL A 33 -10.52 -35.67 19.05
N GLY A 34 -11.02 -36.91 19.02
CA GLY A 34 -12.19 -37.36 19.76
C GLY A 34 -12.01 -37.32 21.28
N GLU A 35 -10.80 -37.59 21.78
CA GLU A 35 -10.43 -37.41 23.18
C GLU A 35 -10.50 -35.94 23.62
N GLN A 36 -10.25 -35.01 22.71
CA GLN A 36 -10.20 -33.58 23.02
C GLN A 36 -11.56 -32.88 22.90
N VAL A 37 -12.38 -33.22 21.90
CA VAL A 37 -13.67 -32.54 21.64
C VAL A 37 -14.89 -33.45 21.76
N GLY A 38 -14.69 -34.74 22.04
CA GLY A 38 -15.76 -35.74 22.06
C GLY A 38 -15.91 -36.45 20.72
N HIS A 39 -15.92 -37.78 20.76
CA HIS A 39 -16.04 -38.64 19.58
C HIS A 39 -17.38 -38.45 18.83
N ASP A 40 -18.44 -38.10 19.54
CA ASP A 40 -19.77 -37.84 18.96
C ASP A 40 -19.83 -36.55 18.13
N LYS A 41 -18.80 -35.70 18.20
CA LYS A 41 -18.70 -34.44 17.46
C LYS A 41 -18.02 -34.58 16.10
N LEU A 42 -17.41 -35.72 15.82
CA LEU A 42 -16.76 -36.03 14.55
C LEU A 42 -17.81 -36.34 13.48
N CYS A 43 -17.70 -35.72 12.31
CA CYS A 43 -18.58 -35.98 11.17
C CYS A 43 -17.87 -36.82 10.10
N TYR A 44 -16.73 -36.33 9.61
CA TYR A 44 -15.99 -36.95 8.51
C TYR A 44 -14.49 -36.72 8.72
N ALA A 45 -13.67 -37.67 8.27
CA ALA A 45 -12.23 -37.42 8.15
C ALA A 45 -11.66 -38.12 6.93
N SER A 46 -10.62 -37.53 6.35
CA SER A 46 -9.93 -38.10 5.20
C SER A 46 -8.48 -37.67 5.15
N ARG A 47 -7.61 -38.56 4.65
CA ARG A 47 -6.21 -38.24 4.38
C ARG A 47 -6.09 -37.53 3.03
N MET A 48 -5.51 -36.33 3.06
CA MET A 48 -5.18 -35.53 1.88
C MET A 48 -3.67 -35.27 1.85
N ASN A 49 -2.95 -35.98 0.97
CA ASN A 49 -1.49 -35.99 0.93
C ASN A 49 -0.88 -36.35 2.30
N LYS A 50 -0.08 -35.46 2.87
CA LYS A 50 0.57 -35.63 4.19
C LYS A 50 -0.30 -35.15 5.36
N ALA A 51 -1.55 -34.75 5.13
CA ALA A 51 -2.42 -34.20 6.16
C ALA A 51 -3.69 -35.06 6.33
N VAL A 52 -4.28 -35.04 7.51
CA VAL A 52 -5.62 -35.53 7.77
C VAL A 52 -6.54 -34.33 7.95
N VAL A 53 -7.64 -34.33 7.20
CA VAL A 53 -8.71 -33.35 7.31
C VAL A 53 -9.82 -33.95 8.13
N VAL A 54 -10.30 -33.22 9.14
CA VAL A 54 -11.38 -33.66 10.04
C VAL A 54 -12.47 -32.60 10.05
N PHE A 55 -13.72 -33.01 9.84
CA PHE A 55 -14.91 -32.16 9.93
C PHE A 55 -15.68 -32.46 11.21
N LEU A 56 -16.09 -31.40 11.90
CA LEU A 56 -16.82 -31.42 13.16
C LEU A 56 -18.26 -30.93 12.97
N LYS A 57 -19.13 -31.26 13.93
CA LYS A 57 -20.54 -30.82 13.91
C LYS A 57 -20.71 -29.30 14.02
N ASP A 58 -19.84 -28.63 14.77
CA ASP A 58 -19.94 -27.20 15.09
C ASP A 58 -18.58 -26.50 14.98
N GLU A 59 -18.59 -25.23 14.56
CA GLU A 59 -17.42 -24.35 14.51
C GLU A 59 -16.81 -24.12 15.90
N ALA A 60 -17.59 -24.20 16.99
CA ALA A 60 -17.08 -24.08 18.35
C ALA A 60 -16.01 -25.13 18.68
N HIS A 61 -16.19 -26.38 18.23
CA HIS A 61 -15.22 -27.45 18.44
C HIS A 61 -13.98 -27.27 17.54
N VAL A 62 -14.16 -26.67 16.35
CA VAL A 62 -13.03 -26.31 15.48
C VAL A 62 -12.16 -25.26 16.17
N HIS A 63 -12.78 -24.24 16.76
CA HIS A 63 -12.09 -23.21 17.53
C HIS A 63 -11.34 -23.80 18.73
N GLN A 64 -11.98 -24.70 19.48
CA GLN A 64 -11.35 -25.42 20.58
C GLN A 64 -10.11 -26.20 20.13
N LEU A 65 -10.20 -26.99 19.05
CA LEU A 65 -9.06 -27.75 18.52
C LEU A 65 -7.94 -26.84 18.00
N ILE A 66 -8.28 -25.73 17.35
CA ILE A 66 -7.28 -24.78 16.90
C ILE A 66 -6.54 -24.19 18.09
N GLU A 67 -7.23 -23.81 19.16
CA GLU A 67 -6.61 -23.22 20.35
C GLU A 67 -5.74 -24.22 21.10
N SER A 68 -6.31 -25.38 21.43
CA SER A 68 -5.66 -26.40 22.26
C SER A 68 -4.63 -27.25 21.51
N SER A 69 -4.81 -27.45 20.20
CA SER A 69 -4.04 -28.40 19.37
C SER A 69 -4.10 -29.85 19.90
N VAL A 70 -3.64 -30.85 19.16
CA VAL A 70 -3.75 -32.27 19.56
C VAL A 70 -2.39 -32.88 19.89
N PHE A 71 -2.38 -33.93 20.71
CA PHE A 71 -1.22 -34.80 20.89
C PHE A 71 -1.45 -36.10 20.13
N ILE A 72 -0.47 -36.51 19.33
CA ILE A 72 -0.51 -37.77 18.58
C ILE A 72 0.77 -38.52 18.92
N ARG A 73 0.65 -39.69 19.56
CA ARG A 73 1.80 -40.47 20.06
C ARG A 73 2.73 -39.61 20.93
N ASP A 74 2.15 -38.89 21.89
CA ASP A 74 2.84 -37.94 22.79
C ASP A 74 3.54 -36.75 22.11
N LEU A 75 3.41 -36.60 20.79
CA LEU A 75 3.94 -35.46 20.05
C LEU A 75 2.87 -34.38 19.91
N PHE A 76 3.22 -33.15 20.26
CA PHE A 76 2.35 -31.99 20.07
C PHE A 76 2.23 -31.65 18.57
N VAL A 77 1.01 -31.71 18.05
CA VAL A 77 0.71 -31.45 16.64
C VAL A 77 -0.23 -30.26 16.52
N GLN A 78 0.27 -29.20 15.88
CA GLN A 78 -0.51 -27.97 15.70
C GLN A 78 -1.66 -28.17 14.71
N VAL A 79 -2.88 -27.89 15.17
CA VAL A 79 -4.09 -27.93 14.35
C VAL A 79 -4.24 -26.61 13.58
N SER A 80 -4.59 -26.70 12.29
CA SER A 80 -4.82 -25.56 11.40
C SER A 80 -6.25 -25.57 10.85
N PRO A 81 -6.91 -24.43 10.64
CA PRO A 81 -8.18 -24.40 9.90
C PRO A 81 -7.96 -24.77 8.42
N LEU A 82 -8.97 -25.37 7.78
CA LEU A 82 -8.92 -25.63 6.33
C LEU A 82 -8.85 -24.35 5.50
N LEU A 83 -9.39 -23.24 6.01
CA LEU A 83 -9.36 -21.94 5.36
C LEU A 83 -7.98 -21.27 5.57
N THR A 84 -6.92 -21.90 5.04
CA THR A 84 -5.55 -21.38 5.16
C THR A 84 -5.26 -20.40 4.04
N ALA A 85 -4.98 -19.14 4.36
CA ALA A 85 -4.55 -18.17 3.37
C ALA A 85 -3.09 -18.46 2.94
N LEU A 86 -2.92 -18.86 1.69
CA LEU A 86 -1.61 -19.21 1.13
C LEU A 86 -0.74 -17.95 0.94
N THR A 87 0.54 -18.09 1.27
CA THR A 87 1.59 -17.13 0.87
C THR A 87 2.17 -17.57 -0.48
N PRO A 88 2.40 -16.65 -1.43
CA PRO A 88 3.00 -17.01 -2.71
C PRO A 88 4.38 -17.65 -2.49
N PRO A 89 4.80 -18.61 -3.33
CA PRO A 89 6.15 -19.16 -3.31
C PRO A 89 7.21 -18.06 -3.43
N ARG A 90 8.40 -18.31 -2.86
CA ARG A 90 9.55 -17.40 -3.00
C ARG A 90 9.91 -17.25 -4.48
N GLY A 91 10.20 -16.03 -4.93
CA GLY A 91 10.61 -15.73 -6.30
C GLY A 91 9.45 -15.49 -7.27
N LEU A 92 8.27 -16.09 -7.05
CA LEU A 92 7.14 -15.95 -7.98
C LEU A 92 6.69 -14.48 -8.12
N VAL A 93 6.63 -13.75 -7.01
CA VAL A 93 6.20 -12.35 -7.02
C VAL A 93 7.23 -11.49 -7.77
N GLU A 94 8.51 -11.76 -7.56
CA GLU A 94 9.63 -11.08 -8.20
C GLU A 94 9.67 -11.36 -9.72
N ASP A 95 9.42 -12.60 -10.13
CA ASP A 95 9.42 -13.01 -11.53
C ASP A 95 8.23 -12.39 -12.30
N ILE A 96 7.04 -12.39 -11.70
CA ILE A 96 5.88 -11.72 -12.30
C ILE A 96 6.13 -10.21 -12.38
N GLN A 97 6.69 -9.61 -11.32
CA GLN A 97 7.01 -8.18 -11.34
C GLN A 97 8.03 -7.84 -12.43
N ARG A 98 9.05 -8.70 -12.63
CA ARG A 98 10.04 -8.55 -13.70
C ARG A 98 9.41 -8.65 -15.08
N ALA A 99 8.58 -9.66 -15.32
CA ALA A 99 7.89 -9.83 -16.60
C ALA A 99 7.02 -8.62 -16.96
N ILE A 100 6.32 -8.02 -15.96
CA ILE A 100 5.54 -6.80 -16.16
C ILE A 100 6.45 -5.62 -16.55
N LEU A 101 7.60 -5.47 -15.89
CA LEU A 101 8.56 -4.40 -16.19
C LEU A 101 9.22 -4.57 -17.56
N GLU A 102 9.61 -5.79 -17.91
CA GLU A 102 10.19 -6.12 -19.22
C GLU A 102 9.20 -5.84 -20.34
N PHE A 103 7.93 -6.20 -20.15
CA PHE A 103 6.85 -5.86 -21.08
C PHE A 103 6.70 -4.34 -21.24
N PHE A 104 6.68 -3.59 -20.12
CA PHE A 104 6.54 -2.13 -20.17
C PHE A 104 7.70 -1.45 -20.92
N TRP A 105 8.92 -1.96 -20.75
CA TRP A 105 10.13 -1.36 -21.29
C TRP A 105 10.66 -1.97 -22.58
N SER A 106 10.07 -3.07 -23.06
CA SER A 106 10.67 -3.91 -24.10
C SER A 106 12.15 -4.25 -23.78
N GLY A 107 12.43 -4.52 -22.50
CA GLY A 107 13.77 -4.86 -21.99
C GLY A 107 14.73 -3.69 -21.69
N LYS A 108 14.35 -2.42 -21.87
CA LYS A 108 15.23 -1.25 -21.61
C LYS A 108 14.79 -0.37 -20.44
N HIS A 109 15.51 -0.38 -19.33
CA HIS A 109 15.15 0.39 -18.13
C HIS A 109 15.70 1.84 -18.17
N TRP A 110 14.83 2.81 -18.45
CA TRP A 110 15.21 4.23 -18.53
C TRP A 110 15.15 4.97 -17.19
N VAL A 111 14.19 4.60 -16.35
CA VAL A 111 14.04 5.12 -14.99
C VAL A 111 13.98 3.97 -14.01
N ARG A 112 14.26 4.26 -12.74
CA ARG A 112 14.11 3.29 -11.65
C ARG A 112 12.69 2.72 -11.67
N ALA A 113 12.54 1.40 -11.56
CA ALA A 113 11.23 0.74 -11.61
C ALA A 113 10.24 1.31 -10.58
N ALA A 114 10.74 1.72 -9.41
CA ALA A 114 9.96 2.37 -8.37
C ALA A 114 9.20 3.63 -8.83
N VAL A 115 9.77 4.40 -9.77
CA VAL A 115 9.13 5.58 -10.34
C VAL A 115 7.84 5.20 -11.07
N LEU A 116 7.83 4.07 -11.78
CA LEU A 116 6.65 3.61 -12.50
C LEU A 116 5.49 3.25 -11.58
N TYR A 117 5.79 2.78 -10.37
CA TYR A 117 4.78 2.37 -9.40
C TYR A 117 4.05 3.56 -8.77
N LEU A 118 4.68 4.74 -8.78
CA LEU A 118 4.07 5.95 -8.24
C LEU A 118 2.76 6.29 -8.98
N PRO A 119 1.83 6.99 -8.32
CA PRO A 119 0.63 7.48 -8.97
C PRO A 119 0.96 8.39 -10.16
N VAL A 120 0.13 8.34 -11.20
CA VAL A 120 0.22 9.25 -12.35
C VAL A 120 0.18 10.72 -11.92
N ALA A 121 -0.52 11.03 -10.82
CA ALA A 121 -0.60 12.37 -10.25
C ALA A 121 0.71 12.90 -9.65
N GLU A 122 1.68 12.01 -9.43
CA GLU A 122 2.96 12.29 -8.77
C GLU A 122 4.14 11.94 -9.69
N GLY A 123 3.88 11.84 -11.00
CA GLY A 123 4.91 11.59 -11.99
C GLY A 123 5.24 10.11 -12.22
N GLY A 124 4.54 9.17 -11.61
CA GLY A 124 4.65 7.76 -11.99
C GLY A 124 3.75 7.38 -13.18
N GLN A 125 3.65 6.08 -13.43
CA GLN A 125 2.79 5.49 -14.47
C GLN A 125 1.64 4.67 -13.89
N GLY A 126 1.54 4.60 -12.56
CA GLY A 126 0.53 3.78 -11.88
C GLY A 126 0.70 2.28 -12.12
N LEU A 127 1.91 1.83 -12.49
CA LEU A 127 2.20 0.42 -12.69
C LEU A 127 2.03 -0.33 -11.37
N ILE A 128 1.42 -1.51 -11.41
CA ILE A 128 1.16 -2.27 -10.19
C ILE A 128 2.49 -2.76 -9.61
N ASN A 129 2.74 -2.41 -8.34
CA ASN A 129 3.74 -3.07 -7.52
C ASN A 129 3.07 -4.19 -6.73
N ILE A 130 3.39 -5.44 -7.06
CA ILE A 130 2.69 -6.62 -6.51
C ILE A 130 2.94 -6.72 -5.00
N GLN A 131 4.16 -6.43 -4.54
CA GLN A 131 4.51 -6.51 -3.12
C GLN A 131 3.73 -5.47 -2.29
N SER A 132 3.68 -4.21 -2.75
CA SER A 132 2.84 -3.17 -2.15
C SER A 132 1.36 -3.52 -2.22
N LYS A 133 0.92 -4.22 -3.26
CA LYS A 133 -0.46 -4.69 -3.36
C LYS A 133 -0.78 -5.75 -2.31
N ILE A 134 0.10 -6.73 -2.13
CA ILE A 134 0.00 -7.75 -1.07
C ILE A 134 -0.05 -7.06 0.29
N ALA A 135 0.89 -6.16 0.58
CA ALA A 135 0.92 -5.42 1.84
C ALA A 135 -0.37 -4.62 2.08
N SER A 136 -0.90 -3.95 1.05
CA SER A 136 -2.18 -3.23 1.17
C SER A 136 -3.36 -4.14 1.50
N PHE A 137 -3.37 -5.38 0.98
CA PHE A 137 -4.39 -6.37 1.35
C PHE A 137 -4.22 -6.86 2.78
N ARG A 138 -2.98 -7.04 3.25
CA ARG A 138 -2.68 -7.41 4.63
C ARG A 138 -3.12 -6.32 5.61
N LEU A 139 -2.83 -5.05 5.31
CA LEU A 139 -3.32 -3.91 6.07
C LEU A 139 -4.85 -3.84 6.08
N ARG A 140 -5.50 -4.12 4.94
CA ARG A 140 -6.96 -4.19 4.90
C ARG A 140 -7.54 -5.34 5.74
N THR A 141 -6.83 -6.45 5.83
CA THR A 141 -7.16 -7.55 6.76
C THR A 141 -7.04 -7.06 8.20
N ALA A 142 -5.98 -6.35 8.57
CA ALA A 142 -5.83 -5.73 9.89
C ALA A 142 -6.99 -4.76 10.17
N GLN A 143 -7.31 -3.84 9.26
CA GLN A 143 -8.42 -2.90 9.40
C GLN A 143 -9.75 -3.62 9.68
N LYS A 144 -10.01 -4.75 9.02
CA LYS A 144 -11.17 -5.59 9.29
C LYS A 144 -11.12 -6.27 10.66
N LEU A 145 -9.99 -6.82 11.07
CA LEU A 145 -9.83 -7.48 12.37
C LEU A 145 -10.03 -6.50 13.53
N LEU A 146 -9.56 -5.26 13.36
CA LEU A 146 -9.60 -4.23 14.39
C LEU A 146 -10.98 -3.57 14.49
N TYR A 147 -11.56 -3.11 13.37
CA TYR A 147 -12.70 -2.20 13.39
C TYR A 147 -14.01 -2.75 12.83
N ASN A 148 -13.99 -3.86 12.08
CA ASN A 148 -15.21 -4.41 11.50
C ASN A 148 -15.67 -5.64 12.29
N CYS A 149 -16.82 -5.53 12.95
CA CYS A 149 -17.60 -6.69 13.38
C CYS A 149 -18.30 -7.26 12.15
N GLY A 150 -18.16 -8.56 11.84
CA GLY A 150 -19.04 -9.10 10.79
C GLY A 150 -18.69 -10.44 10.17
N PRO A 151 -17.45 -10.74 9.73
CA PRO A 151 -17.23 -11.99 9.03
C PRO A 151 -16.75 -13.08 9.99
N GLY A 152 -17.41 -14.24 10.00
CA GLY A 152 -17.09 -15.36 10.92
C GLY A 152 -15.66 -15.91 10.86
N TRP A 153 -14.83 -15.51 9.89
CA TRP A 153 -13.40 -15.82 9.90
C TRP A 153 -12.59 -14.96 10.90
N CYS A 154 -13.13 -13.82 11.36
CA CYS A 154 -12.45 -12.95 12.32
C CYS A 154 -12.17 -13.68 13.64
N ASP A 155 -13.07 -14.55 14.09
CA ASP A 155 -12.90 -15.31 15.34
C ASP A 155 -11.78 -16.34 15.21
N THR A 156 -11.78 -17.10 14.12
CA THR A 156 -10.64 -17.97 13.78
C THR A 156 -9.34 -17.18 13.68
N GLY A 157 -9.38 -15.98 13.12
CA GLY A 157 -8.21 -15.10 13.03
C GLY A 157 -7.71 -14.60 14.39
N ARG A 158 -8.62 -14.23 15.29
CA ARG A 158 -8.30 -13.85 16.68
C ARG A 158 -7.64 -15.02 17.42
N LEU A 159 -8.17 -16.23 17.28
CA LEU A 159 -7.58 -17.45 17.86
C LEU A 159 -6.17 -17.72 17.35
N LEU A 160 -5.95 -17.56 16.05
CA LEU A 160 -4.62 -17.74 15.46
C LEU A 160 -3.62 -16.67 15.90
N LEU A 161 -4.09 -15.44 16.19
CA LEU A 161 -3.26 -14.37 16.74
C LEU A 161 -2.85 -14.64 18.20
N ARG A 162 -3.76 -15.19 19.03
CA ARG A 162 -3.49 -15.52 20.46
C ARG A 162 -2.30 -16.46 20.67
N LYS A 163 -1.96 -17.25 19.65
CA LYS A 163 -0.80 -18.15 19.67
C LYS A 163 0.55 -17.42 19.70
N ALA A 164 0.60 -16.12 19.39
CA ALA A 164 1.85 -15.34 19.39
C ALA A 164 2.51 -15.31 20.78
N GLY A 165 3.69 -15.93 20.90
CA GLY A 165 4.58 -15.77 22.07
C GLY A 165 3.96 -16.15 23.42
N ARG A 166 2.87 -16.94 23.39
CA ARG A 166 2.03 -17.27 24.55
C ARG A 166 1.53 -16.03 25.31
N LEU A 167 1.34 -14.91 24.61
CA LEU A 167 0.84 -13.67 25.24
C LEU A 167 -0.68 -13.67 25.40
N GLY A 168 -1.40 -14.48 24.61
CA GLY A 168 -2.86 -14.54 24.64
C GLY A 168 -3.55 -13.31 24.07
N TYR A 169 -2.82 -12.40 23.41
CA TYR A 169 -3.38 -11.23 22.76
C TYR A 169 -3.93 -11.56 21.36
N ASP A 170 -5.05 -10.93 20.99
CA ASP A 170 -5.59 -11.00 19.63
C ASP A 170 -5.35 -9.68 18.86
N LYS A 171 -6.35 -8.79 18.83
CA LYS A 171 -6.27 -7.46 18.23
C LYS A 171 -5.20 -6.60 18.91
N GLN A 172 -4.93 -6.86 20.18
CA GLN A 172 -4.01 -6.04 20.96
C GLN A 172 -2.56 -6.20 20.50
N LEU A 173 -2.22 -7.25 19.72
CA LEU A 173 -0.90 -7.38 19.10
C LEU A 173 -0.54 -6.16 18.22
N PHE A 174 -1.54 -5.51 17.61
CA PHE A 174 -1.34 -4.32 16.76
C PHE A 174 -1.02 -3.05 17.56
N LEU A 175 -1.10 -3.11 18.90
CA LEU A 175 -0.75 -2.01 19.81
C LEU A 175 0.68 -2.12 20.35
N LEU A 176 1.34 -3.26 20.11
CA LEU A 176 2.64 -3.56 20.68
C LEU A 176 3.77 -2.98 19.83
N ARG A 177 4.91 -2.73 20.48
CA ARG A 177 6.21 -2.59 19.83
C ARG A 177 6.63 -3.95 19.29
N LEU A 178 6.30 -4.20 18.03
CA LEU A 178 6.49 -5.52 17.41
C LEU A 178 7.95 -6.02 17.46
N GLY A 179 8.95 -5.13 17.50
CA GLY A 179 10.37 -5.52 17.60
C GLY A 179 10.74 -6.25 18.90
N ASP A 180 9.96 -6.08 19.96
CA ASP A 180 10.24 -6.64 21.29
C ASP A 180 9.45 -7.94 21.56
N VAL A 181 8.59 -8.37 20.62
CA VAL A 181 7.58 -9.41 20.84
C VAL A 181 7.99 -10.72 20.16
N ASP A 182 7.86 -11.82 20.89
CA ASP A 182 7.96 -13.16 20.32
C ASP A 182 6.68 -13.51 19.54
N PHE A 183 6.82 -13.81 18.25
CA PHE A 183 5.72 -14.20 17.36
C PHE A 183 5.70 -15.70 17.06
N THR A 184 6.48 -16.50 17.79
CA THR A 184 6.44 -17.96 17.68
C THR A 184 5.01 -18.45 17.86
N GLY A 185 4.56 -19.36 16.99
CA GLY A 185 3.20 -19.90 16.96
C GLY A 185 2.25 -19.23 15.96
N LEU A 186 2.60 -18.05 15.41
CA LEU A 186 1.81 -17.43 14.34
C LEU A 186 1.94 -18.17 13.00
N THR A 187 0.85 -18.16 12.23
CA THR A 187 0.88 -18.63 10.84
C THR A 187 1.60 -17.62 9.94
N SER A 188 2.19 -18.09 8.84
CA SER A 188 2.87 -17.23 7.86
C SER A 188 2.00 -16.08 7.36
N PHE A 189 0.69 -16.30 7.24
CA PHE A 189 -0.26 -15.26 6.88
C PHE A 189 -0.34 -14.15 7.93
N TYR A 190 -0.60 -14.45 9.21
CA TYR A 190 -0.72 -13.43 10.26
C TYR A 190 0.62 -12.77 10.58
N SER A 191 1.73 -13.50 10.47
CA SER A 191 3.07 -12.91 10.47
C SER A 191 3.21 -11.87 9.35
N SER A 192 2.74 -12.18 8.13
CA SER A 192 2.76 -11.19 7.02
C SER A 192 1.82 -10.00 7.25
N VAL A 193 0.74 -10.17 8.04
CA VAL A 193 -0.14 -9.07 8.44
C VAL A 193 0.56 -8.12 9.41
N LEU A 194 1.22 -8.66 10.43
CA LEU A 194 1.99 -7.86 11.39
C LEU A 194 3.23 -7.23 10.76
N GLN A 195 3.86 -7.89 9.78
CA GLN A 195 4.94 -7.29 8.99
C GLN A 195 4.42 -6.11 8.16
N ALA A 196 3.28 -6.25 7.48
CA ALA A 196 2.69 -5.15 6.73
C ALA A 196 2.25 -3.99 7.63
N TRP A 197 1.87 -4.27 8.88
CA TRP A 197 1.54 -3.24 9.88
C TRP A 197 2.69 -2.25 10.12
N GLN A 198 3.94 -2.69 10.00
CA GLN A 198 5.14 -1.85 10.18
C GLN A 198 5.35 -0.82 9.06
N ILE A 199 4.53 -0.82 8.00
CA ILE A 199 4.50 0.26 7.00
C ILE A 199 4.07 1.59 7.63
N PHE A 200 3.32 1.54 8.74
CA PHE A 200 2.88 2.70 9.46
C PHE A 200 3.52 2.78 10.85
N LEU A 201 3.85 4.00 11.25
CA LEU A 201 3.94 4.38 12.64
C LEU A 201 2.52 4.64 13.14
N VAL A 202 2.23 4.11 14.32
CA VAL A 202 0.87 4.07 14.87
C VAL A 202 0.89 4.78 16.21
N ALA A 203 -0.04 5.71 16.40
CA ALA A 203 -0.21 6.44 17.65
C ALA A 203 -1.68 6.47 18.08
N ARG A 204 -1.89 6.78 19.36
CA ARG A 204 -3.23 7.04 19.91
C ARG A 204 -3.71 8.38 19.40
N VAL A 205 -5.01 8.48 19.13
CA VAL A 205 -5.64 9.76 18.85
C VAL A 205 -5.65 10.59 20.14
N GLU A 206 -5.21 11.84 20.06
CA GLU A 206 -5.21 12.74 21.21
C GLU A 206 -6.64 13.03 21.68
N ASN A 207 -6.84 13.06 23.00
CA ASN A 207 -8.12 13.38 23.64
C ASN A 207 -9.29 12.43 23.28
N GLU A 208 -9.02 11.20 22.87
CA GLU A 208 -10.06 10.18 22.71
C GLU A 208 -10.75 9.91 24.05
N THR A 209 -12.08 9.81 24.04
CA THR A 209 -12.84 9.45 25.23
C THR A 209 -12.55 7.99 25.61
N PRO A 210 -12.24 7.70 26.89
CA PRO A 210 -11.99 6.33 27.31
C PRO A 210 -13.24 5.48 27.12
N GLY A 211 -13.06 4.33 26.48
CA GLY A 211 -14.05 3.27 26.41
C GLY A 211 -13.59 2.03 27.18
N MET A 212 -14.42 0.99 27.20
CA MET A 212 -14.09 -0.30 27.82
C MET A 212 -12.83 -0.95 27.22
N TRP A 213 -12.47 -0.56 25.99
CA TRP A 213 -11.22 -0.93 25.34
C TRP A 213 -9.97 -0.57 26.15
N LEU A 214 -10.04 0.42 27.04
CA LEU A 214 -8.92 0.82 27.89
C LEU A 214 -8.53 -0.30 28.86
N PHE A 215 -9.48 -1.12 29.31
CA PHE A 215 -9.16 -2.30 30.12
C PHE A 215 -8.53 -3.43 29.30
N GLU A 216 -8.73 -3.44 27.98
CA GLU A 216 -8.08 -4.37 27.05
C GLU A 216 -6.63 -3.99 26.72
N GLU A 217 -6.16 -2.84 27.20
CA GLU A 217 -4.85 -2.31 26.88
C GLU A 217 -3.72 -3.23 27.39
N PRO A 218 -2.76 -3.64 26.53
CA PRO A 218 -1.63 -4.48 26.95
C PRO A 218 -0.75 -3.79 27.98
N LEU A 219 -0.35 -4.54 29.01
CA LEU A 219 0.65 -4.08 29.98
C LEU A 219 2.07 -4.15 29.41
N PHE A 220 2.33 -5.12 28.53
CA PHE A 220 3.68 -5.40 28.04
C PHE A 220 3.89 -4.82 26.64
N PHE A 221 5.11 -4.36 26.38
CA PHE A 221 5.55 -3.88 25.05
C PHE A 221 4.68 -2.77 24.45
N ASN A 222 3.92 -2.06 25.28
CA ASN A 222 3.02 -1.02 24.84
C ASN A 222 3.73 0.33 24.82
N ASN A 223 3.43 1.17 23.82
CA ASN A 223 3.91 2.54 23.78
C ASN A 223 3.08 3.50 24.64
N PHE A 224 1.81 3.16 24.87
CA PHE A 224 0.86 3.96 25.62
C PHE A 224 1.05 3.82 27.14
N ILE A 225 1.27 2.59 27.64
CA ILE A 225 1.60 2.34 29.05
C ILE A 225 3.11 2.12 29.17
N ARG A 226 3.81 3.11 29.73
CA ARG A 226 5.27 3.03 29.98
C ARG A 226 5.53 2.96 31.48
N ALA A 227 5.81 1.75 31.98
CA ALA A 227 6.22 1.50 33.36
C ALA A 227 7.63 0.88 33.38
N GLN A 228 8.53 1.44 34.18
CA GLN A 228 9.93 1.01 34.23
C GLN A 228 10.07 -0.38 34.83
N THR A 229 9.24 -0.69 35.83
CA THR A 229 9.13 -2.01 36.46
C THR A 229 8.83 -3.10 35.43
N LEU A 230 7.96 -2.84 34.45
CA LEU A 230 7.54 -3.80 33.43
C LEU A 230 8.60 -4.07 32.34
N LEU A 231 9.75 -3.39 32.36
CA LEU A 231 10.88 -3.75 31.49
C LEU A 231 11.52 -5.08 31.91
N SER A 232 11.46 -5.42 33.20
CA SER A 232 12.00 -6.66 33.74
C SER A 232 11.35 -7.89 33.10
N ALA A 233 12.14 -8.74 32.46
CA ALA A 233 11.66 -9.97 31.83
C ALA A 233 11.08 -10.96 32.85
N SER A 234 11.73 -11.11 34.01
CA SER A 234 11.24 -12.01 35.08
C SER A 234 9.89 -11.56 35.61
N LEU A 235 9.71 -10.25 35.86
CA LEU A 235 8.44 -9.72 36.32
C LEU A 235 7.31 -9.95 35.30
N ARG A 236 7.59 -9.75 34.01
CA ARG A 236 6.62 -10.02 32.94
C ARG A 236 6.22 -11.49 32.88
N VAL A 237 7.17 -12.41 33.07
CA VAL A 237 6.88 -13.86 33.12
C VAL A 237 5.96 -14.17 34.29
N SER A 238 6.28 -13.71 35.50
CA SER A 238 5.46 -13.92 36.70
C SER A 238 4.05 -13.35 36.57
N LEU A 239 3.91 -12.15 36.01
CA LEU A 239 2.59 -11.54 35.77
C LEU A 239 1.80 -12.29 34.69
N ARG A 240 2.47 -12.73 33.61
CA ARG A 240 1.83 -13.53 32.55
C ARG A 240 1.33 -14.88 33.07
N GLU A 241 2.13 -15.57 33.89
CA GLU A 241 1.74 -16.83 34.52
C GLU A 241 0.56 -16.66 35.49
N ALA A 242 0.44 -15.49 36.12
CA ALA A 242 -0.73 -15.11 36.93
C ALA A 242 -1.99 -14.75 36.11
N GLY A 243 -1.90 -14.73 34.77
CA GLY A 243 -2.96 -14.23 33.88
C GLY A 243 -3.03 -12.70 33.78
N CYS A 244 -2.12 -11.96 34.40
CA CYS A 244 -2.12 -10.50 34.43
C CYS A 244 -1.37 -9.90 33.24
N THR A 245 -2.04 -9.84 32.09
CA THR A 245 -1.47 -9.34 30.82
C THR A 245 -2.07 -8.01 30.33
N LYS A 246 -3.25 -7.62 30.81
CA LYS A 246 -4.00 -6.43 30.37
C LYS A 246 -4.24 -5.49 31.54
N LEU A 247 -4.52 -4.22 31.25
CA LEU A 247 -4.81 -3.22 32.27
C LEU A 247 -5.99 -3.64 33.16
N GLY A 248 -7.05 -4.19 32.59
CA GLY A 248 -8.20 -4.73 33.33
C GLY A 248 -7.82 -5.80 34.34
N HIS A 249 -6.91 -6.71 33.99
CA HIS A 249 -6.40 -7.72 34.91
C HIS A 249 -5.69 -7.09 36.11
N LEU A 250 -4.76 -6.17 35.86
CA LEU A 250 -4.00 -5.50 36.93
C LEU A 250 -4.94 -4.79 37.90
N ILE A 251 -5.89 -4.03 37.37
CA ILE A 251 -6.78 -3.20 38.18
C ILE A 251 -7.75 -4.08 38.98
N ARG A 252 -8.35 -5.09 38.34
CA ARG A 252 -9.23 -6.04 39.02
C ARG A 252 -8.51 -6.82 40.12
N MET A 253 -7.32 -7.34 39.83
CA MET A 253 -6.56 -8.17 40.77
C MET A 253 -5.93 -7.36 41.90
N THR A 254 -5.93 -6.03 41.80
CA THR A 254 -5.44 -5.12 42.86
C THR A 254 -6.55 -4.27 43.46
N ALA A 255 -7.82 -4.58 43.15
CA ALA A 255 -8.97 -3.90 43.72
C ALA A 255 -9.00 -4.15 45.24
N GLY A 256 -8.82 -3.08 46.03
CA GLY A 256 -8.79 -3.12 47.49
C GLY A 256 -7.46 -3.57 48.11
N SER A 257 -6.82 -4.64 47.59
CA SER A 257 -5.50 -5.11 48.05
C SER A 257 -4.65 -5.70 46.93
N VAL A 258 -3.32 -5.61 47.06
CA VAL A 258 -2.35 -6.21 46.12
C VAL A 258 -2.12 -7.71 46.35
N ASP A 259 -2.69 -8.29 47.42
CA ASP A 259 -2.41 -9.66 47.84
C ASP A 259 -2.87 -10.73 46.83
N THR A 260 -4.00 -10.51 46.16
CA THR A 260 -4.51 -11.44 45.14
C THR A 260 -3.53 -11.60 43.98
N LEU A 261 -2.96 -10.50 43.47
CA LEU A 261 -1.95 -10.54 42.43
C LEU A 261 -0.63 -11.12 42.95
N ARG A 262 -0.26 -10.82 44.19
CA ARG A 262 0.93 -11.33 44.87
C ARG A 262 0.97 -12.85 44.91
N GLU A 263 -0.13 -13.46 45.36
CA GLU A 263 -0.27 -14.91 45.49
C GLU A 263 -0.29 -15.60 44.13
N ARG A 264 -1.01 -15.05 43.15
CA ARG A 264 -1.08 -15.65 41.81
C ARG A 264 0.20 -15.52 40.99
N SER A 265 1.01 -14.49 41.24
CA SER A 265 2.26 -14.24 40.50
C SER A 265 3.51 -14.80 41.16
N ASN A 266 3.40 -15.41 42.35
CA ASN A 266 4.53 -15.85 43.17
C ASN A 266 5.54 -14.71 43.51
N ILE A 267 5.11 -13.46 43.48
CA ILE A 267 5.93 -12.30 43.84
C ILE A 267 5.80 -12.10 45.35
N THR A 268 6.90 -12.11 46.11
CA THR A 268 6.83 -11.93 47.58
C THR A 268 6.60 -10.49 48.00
N SER A 269 7.10 -9.52 47.22
CA SER A 269 7.13 -8.10 47.60
C SER A 269 5.83 -7.37 47.29
N LYS A 270 5.05 -7.01 48.31
CA LYS A 270 3.89 -6.10 48.19
C LYS A 270 4.28 -4.76 47.56
N ARG A 271 5.42 -4.18 48.00
CA ARG A 271 5.93 -2.89 47.52
C ARG A 271 6.19 -2.88 46.02
N LEU A 272 6.70 -3.99 45.47
CA LEU A 272 6.93 -4.09 44.03
C LEU A 272 5.62 -4.02 43.24
N ILE A 273 4.58 -4.73 43.69
CA ILE A 273 3.27 -4.73 43.02
C ILE A 273 2.61 -3.36 43.14
N SER A 274 2.62 -2.74 44.33
CA SER A 274 2.13 -1.37 44.51
C SER A 274 2.82 -0.39 43.56
N ARG A 275 4.15 -0.49 43.44
CA ARG A 275 4.93 0.34 42.50
C ARG A 275 4.54 0.10 41.04
N VAL A 276 4.28 -1.15 40.62
CA VAL A 276 3.80 -1.44 39.26
C VAL A 276 2.46 -0.75 39.00
N VAL A 277 1.51 -0.88 39.93
CA VAL A 277 0.18 -0.22 39.81
C VAL A 277 0.32 1.30 39.74
N GLU A 278 1.15 1.88 40.61
CA GLU A 278 1.45 3.31 40.63
C GLU A 278 2.05 3.79 39.30
N GLU A 279 3.09 3.12 38.80
CA GLU A 279 3.74 3.46 37.54
C GLU A 279 2.78 3.34 36.34
N VAL A 280 1.99 2.26 36.28
CA VAL A 280 1.00 2.05 35.21
C VAL A 280 -0.10 3.11 35.26
N CYS A 281 -0.66 3.40 36.45
CA CYS A 281 -1.67 4.44 36.60
C CYS A 281 -1.12 5.84 36.32
N ALA A 282 0.15 6.09 36.66
CA ALA A 282 0.83 7.35 36.42
C ALA A 282 1.04 7.62 34.92
N ALA A 283 1.24 6.57 34.11
CA ALA A 283 1.37 6.67 32.66
C ALA A 283 0.07 7.09 31.95
N LEU A 284 -1.09 6.91 32.58
CA LEU A 284 -2.40 7.29 32.02
C LEU A 284 -2.69 8.78 32.23
N THR A 285 -3.41 9.37 31.26
CA THR A 285 -3.97 10.73 31.37
C THR A 285 -4.95 10.82 32.54
N PRO A 286 -5.25 12.03 33.07
CA PRO A 286 -6.20 12.18 34.17
C PRO A 286 -7.59 11.59 33.89
N SER A 287 -8.12 11.75 32.67
CA SER A 287 -9.41 11.19 32.25
C SER A 287 -9.39 9.66 32.22
N HIS A 288 -8.34 9.06 31.66
CA HIS A 288 -8.16 7.60 31.62
C HIS A 288 -7.98 7.01 33.02
N ARG A 289 -7.22 7.70 33.89
CA ARG A 289 -7.02 7.27 35.27
C ARG A 289 -8.32 7.30 36.07
N ALA A 290 -9.15 8.32 35.89
CA ALA A 290 -10.46 8.40 36.53
C ALA A 290 -11.39 7.27 36.05
N PHE A 291 -11.38 6.96 34.75
CA PHE A 291 -12.17 5.89 34.15
C PHE A 291 -11.79 4.51 34.72
N VAL A 292 -10.51 4.19 34.73
CA VAL A 292 -10.01 2.87 35.16
C VAL A 292 -10.15 2.63 36.66
N LYS A 293 -10.13 3.69 37.47
CA LYS A 293 -10.36 3.61 38.93
C LYS A 293 -11.82 3.40 39.33
N SER A 294 -12.77 3.49 38.39
CA SER A 294 -14.18 3.21 38.67
C SER A 294 -14.41 1.71 38.86
N THR A 295 -14.73 1.29 40.08
CA THR A 295 -15.04 -0.11 40.39
C THR A 295 -16.19 -0.63 39.54
N ALA A 296 -17.25 0.15 39.35
CA ALA A 296 -18.40 -0.24 38.55
C ALA A 296 -18.05 -0.55 37.09
N LEU A 297 -17.12 0.21 36.49
CA LEU A 297 -16.67 -0.05 35.11
C LEU A 297 -15.73 -1.26 35.05
N CYS A 298 -14.85 -1.40 36.04
CA CYS A 298 -13.98 -2.58 36.15
C CYS A 298 -14.81 -3.87 36.30
N ASP A 299 -15.93 -3.85 37.01
CA ASP A 299 -16.81 -5.01 37.18
C ASP A 299 -17.60 -5.36 35.90
N GLN A 300 -17.91 -4.37 35.06
CA GLN A 300 -18.56 -4.58 33.76
C GLN A 300 -17.62 -5.16 32.69
N TRP A 301 -16.30 -5.03 32.88
CA TRP A 301 -15.33 -5.60 31.96
C TRP A 301 -15.32 -7.14 32.09
N SER A 302 -15.06 -7.87 31.02
CA SER A 302 -14.96 -9.32 31.04
C SER A 302 -13.92 -9.79 30.04
N GLU A 303 -13.21 -10.86 30.40
CA GLU A 303 -12.22 -11.42 29.51
C GLU A 303 -12.92 -12.11 28.33
N GLY A 304 -12.54 -11.74 27.10
CA GLY A 304 -13.20 -12.19 25.88
C GLY A 304 -14.44 -11.39 25.48
N GLY A 305 -14.78 -10.32 26.21
CA GLY A 305 -15.84 -9.40 25.82
C GLY A 305 -15.53 -8.68 24.49
N GLU A 306 -16.58 -8.42 23.70
CA GLU A 306 -16.42 -7.72 22.42
C GLU A 306 -16.51 -6.20 22.62
N TYR A 307 -15.34 -5.58 22.85
CA TYR A 307 -15.20 -4.14 22.97
C TYR A 307 -14.76 -3.50 21.64
N SER A 308 -15.09 -2.22 21.48
CA SER A 308 -14.57 -1.42 20.37
C SER A 308 -13.04 -1.39 20.41
N PHE A 309 -12.39 -1.33 19.25
CA PHE A 309 -10.95 -1.13 19.20
C PHE A 309 -10.65 0.38 19.21
N PRO A 310 -9.63 0.86 19.93
CA PRO A 310 -9.30 2.29 19.98
C PRO A 310 -9.00 2.85 18.60
N SER A 311 -9.34 4.12 18.39
CA SER A 311 -8.98 4.81 17.17
C SER A 311 -7.47 5.04 17.12
N LEU A 312 -6.88 4.81 15.94
CA LEU A 312 -5.44 4.87 15.74
C LEU A 312 -5.10 5.87 14.64
N SER A 313 -4.23 6.84 14.95
CA SER A 313 -3.60 7.67 13.93
C SER A 313 -2.44 6.93 13.29
N ILE A 314 -2.30 7.06 11.97
CA ILE A 314 -1.23 6.41 11.22
C ILE A 314 -0.43 7.42 10.41
N THR A 315 0.89 7.26 10.46
CA THR A 315 1.81 7.98 9.59
C THR A 315 2.76 6.99 8.90
N PRO A 316 3.20 7.25 7.66
CA PRO A 316 4.14 6.38 6.97
C PRO A 316 5.46 6.20 7.75
N ALA A 317 5.92 4.96 7.90
CA ALA A 317 7.18 4.64 8.58
C ALA A 317 8.38 4.89 7.65
N VAL A 318 8.88 6.12 7.65
CA VAL A 318 9.97 6.57 6.76
C VAL A 318 11.33 6.74 7.46
N GLY A 319 11.40 6.46 8.76
CA GLY A 319 12.63 6.63 9.56
C GLY A 319 13.06 8.09 9.64
N GLU A 320 14.34 8.35 9.41
CA GLU A 320 14.93 9.70 9.44
C GLU A 320 14.78 10.47 8.11
N TRP A 321 14.18 9.85 7.09
CA TRP A 321 14.03 10.48 5.79
C TRP A 321 13.19 11.76 5.89
N GLN A 322 13.67 12.82 5.25
CA GLN A 322 13.00 14.12 5.18
C GLN A 322 12.63 14.44 3.73
N GLU A 323 11.51 15.13 3.54
CA GLU A 323 11.09 15.59 2.22
C GLU A 323 12.00 16.73 1.75
N GLY A 324 12.72 16.51 0.65
CA GLY A 324 13.55 17.53 0.00
C GLY A 324 12.81 18.27 -1.12
N GLY A 325 13.15 19.53 -1.33
CA GLY A 325 12.69 20.30 -2.50
C GLY A 325 13.13 19.65 -3.82
N GLY A 326 12.24 19.64 -4.82
CA GLY A 326 12.52 19.09 -6.15
C GLY A 326 12.64 17.56 -6.24
N GLN A 327 12.30 16.83 -5.16
CA GLN A 327 12.31 15.36 -5.14
C GLN A 327 10.96 14.76 -5.54
N LEU A 328 11.02 13.66 -6.30
CA LEU A 328 9.82 12.98 -6.83
C LEU A 328 8.98 12.34 -5.74
N LEU A 329 9.61 11.83 -4.69
CA LEU A 329 8.92 11.21 -3.57
C LEU A 329 8.33 12.28 -2.64
N SER A 330 7.04 12.19 -2.39
CA SER A 330 6.33 13.02 -1.42
C SER A 330 5.36 12.19 -0.59
N PHE A 331 5.27 12.46 0.71
CA PHE A 331 4.30 11.80 1.61
C PHE A 331 3.15 12.74 2.03
N SER A 332 3.11 13.96 1.51
CA SER A 332 1.98 14.89 1.64
C SER A 332 0.67 14.35 1.03
N THR A 333 0.81 13.41 0.10
CA THR A 333 -0.31 12.70 -0.53
C THR A 333 -0.01 11.19 -0.45
N PRO A 334 -1.00 10.31 -0.28
CA PRO A 334 -2.33 10.61 0.25
C PRO A 334 -2.24 11.15 1.68
N HIS A 335 -3.20 12.00 2.05
CA HIS A 335 -3.35 12.40 3.45
C HIS A 335 -3.87 11.20 4.26
N LEU A 336 -3.20 10.91 5.37
CA LEU A 336 -3.54 9.81 6.26
C LEU A 336 -3.81 10.39 7.65
N ASP A 337 -4.97 10.05 8.18
CA ASP A 337 -5.38 10.41 9.54
C ASP A 337 -5.55 9.13 10.36
N LYS A 338 -6.80 8.66 10.48
CA LYS A 338 -7.16 7.47 11.24
C LYS A 338 -7.09 6.22 10.37
N PHE A 339 -6.53 5.15 10.92
CA PHE A 339 -6.41 3.88 10.19
C PHE A 339 -7.76 3.28 9.82
N GLN A 340 -8.77 3.44 10.68
CA GLN A 340 -10.12 2.96 10.45
C GLN A 340 -10.75 3.58 9.19
N ASP A 341 -10.43 4.86 8.90
CA ASP A 341 -11.02 5.66 7.83
C ASP A 341 -10.17 5.62 6.54
N ALA A 342 -8.94 5.09 6.64
CA ALA A 342 -8.02 5.00 5.51
C ALA A 342 -8.60 4.14 4.38
N GLY A 343 -8.75 4.75 3.20
CA GLY A 343 -9.28 4.08 2.03
C GLY A 343 -8.27 3.14 1.35
N LYS A 344 -8.80 2.26 0.49
CA LYS A 344 -7.99 1.21 -0.17
C LYS A 344 -6.89 1.78 -1.05
N LYS A 345 -7.13 2.95 -1.65
CA LYS A 345 -6.19 3.59 -2.58
C LYS A 345 -5.07 4.26 -1.80
N GLU A 346 -5.42 4.95 -0.72
CA GLU A 346 -4.51 5.66 0.17
C GLU A 346 -3.53 4.68 0.82
N VAL A 347 -4.04 3.57 1.35
CA VAL A 347 -3.21 2.49 1.93
C VAL A 347 -2.26 1.91 0.89
N TYR A 348 -2.75 1.62 -0.33
CA TYR A 348 -1.89 1.07 -1.40
C TYR A 348 -0.79 2.05 -1.82
N GLN A 349 -1.13 3.33 -2.03
CA GLN A 349 -0.15 4.35 -2.41
C GLN A 349 0.93 4.52 -1.34
N SER A 350 0.54 4.46 -0.06
CA SER A 350 1.47 4.51 1.06
C SER A 350 2.40 3.29 1.08
N CYS A 351 1.87 2.09 0.82
CA CYS A 351 2.68 0.87 0.68
C CYS A 351 3.69 0.99 -0.48
N VAL A 352 3.30 1.60 -1.60
CA VAL A 352 4.22 1.84 -2.73
C VAL A 352 5.37 2.73 -2.28
N LYS A 353 5.08 3.84 -1.62
CA LYS A 353 6.08 4.83 -1.21
C LYS A 353 7.03 4.30 -0.14
N VAL A 354 6.50 3.69 0.92
CA VAL A 354 7.32 3.17 2.03
C VAL A 354 8.20 2.00 1.57
N LEU A 355 7.64 1.02 0.87
CA LEU A 355 8.41 -0.16 0.44
C LEU A 355 9.46 0.17 -0.63
N ASN A 356 9.25 1.23 -1.41
CA ASN A 356 10.21 1.68 -2.43
C ASN A 356 11.01 2.91 -1.98
N LEU A 357 10.96 3.30 -0.69
CA LEU A 357 11.60 4.50 -0.16
C LEU A 357 13.08 4.58 -0.56
N ARG A 358 13.84 3.51 -0.35
CA ARG A 358 15.28 3.45 -0.70
C ARG A 358 15.54 3.70 -2.19
N SER A 359 14.68 3.19 -3.07
CA SER A 359 14.81 3.38 -4.51
C SER A 359 14.36 4.76 -4.97
N LEU A 360 13.46 5.41 -4.24
CA LEU A 360 12.87 6.69 -4.61
C LEU A 360 13.61 7.87 -3.98
N ALA A 361 14.24 7.68 -2.81
CA ALA A 361 15.01 8.69 -2.11
C ALA A 361 16.08 9.32 -3.03
N GLY A 362 16.14 10.65 -3.02
CA GLY A 362 17.05 11.44 -3.85
C GLY A 362 16.76 11.40 -5.36
N THR A 363 15.63 10.83 -5.79
CA THR A 363 15.22 10.90 -7.20
C THR A 363 14.61 12.26 -7.47
N ASN A 364 15.19 13.02 -8.40
CA ASN A 364 14.65 14.31 -8.82
C ASN A 364 13.29 14.12 -9.53
N GLU A 365 12.41 15.12 -9.39
CA GLU A 365 11.11 15.15 -10.08
C GLU A 365 11.24 15.14 -11.61
N SER A 366 12.34 15.71 -12.11
CA SER A 366 12.59 15.92 -13.52
C SER A 366 14.08 15.95 -13.81
N ARG A 367 14.46 15.48 -15.00
CA ARG A 367 15.84 15.63 -15.50
C ARG A 367 16.16 17.07 -15.91
N TRP A 368 15.13 17.91 -16.07
CA TRP A 368 15.24 19.31 -16.48
C TRP A 368 15.52 20.28 -15.33
N ALA A 369 15.56 19.82 -14.08
CA ALA A 369 15.84 20.67 -12.93
C ALA A 369 17.20 21.39 -13.05
N GLY A 370 18.20 20.74 -13.66
CA GLY A 370 19.50 21.36 -13.92
C GLY A 370 19.49 22.42 -15.04
N PHE A 371 18.50 22.37 -15.94
CA PHE A 371 18.37 23.32 -17.05
C PHE A 371 17.52 24.53 -16.70
N PHE A 372 16.42 24.33 -15.97
CA PHE A 372 15.49 25.40 -15.59
C PHE A 372 15.76 25.99 -14.19
N GLY A 373 16.59 25.35 -13.39
CA GLY A 373 16.81 25.72 -12.00
C GLY A 373 15.83 25.02 -11.03
N PRO A 374 16.08 25.14 -9.72
CA PRO A 374 15.34 24.40 -8.69
C PRO A 374 13.90 24.89 -8.45
N ASP A 375 13.59 26.12 -8.82
CA ASP A 375 12.27 26.74 -8.58
C ASP A 375 11.19 26.27 -9.57
N ILE A 376 11.61 25.65 -10.69
CA ILE A 376 10.72 25.23 -11.76
C ILE A 376 10.48 23.73 -11.65
N SER A 377 9.23 23.35 -11.33
CA SER A 377 8.86 21.96 -11.05
C SER A 377 7.62 21.51 -11.85
N PRO A 378 7.57 20.23 -12.29
CA PRO A 378 6.35 19.62 -12.82
C PRO A 378 5.33 19.20 -11.75
N LYS A 379 5.63 19.38 -10.45
CA LYS A 379 4.77 18.96 -9.33
C LYS A 379 3.38 19.58 -9.45
N GLY A 380 2.34 18.78 -9.22
CA GLY A 380 0.93 19.16 -9.41
C GLY A 380 0.46 19.16 -10.88
N SER A 381 1.37 19.24 -11.86
CA SER A 381 1.05 19.27 -13.29
C SER A 381 0.98 17.88 -13.93
N TRP A 382 1.45 16.82 -13.27
CA TRP A 382 1.46 15.48 -13.84
C TRP A 382 0.11 14.96 -14.35
N ARG A 383 -0.99 15.31 -13.66
CA ARG A 383 -2.33 14.91 -14.10
C ARG A 383 -2.73 15.58 -15.40
N SER A 384 -2.27 16.80 -15.67
CA SER A 384 -2.66 17.52 -16.87
C SER A 384 -2.11 16.84 -18.13
N LEU A 385 -1.01 16.08 -18.02
CA LEU A 385 -0.40 15.35 -19.14
C LEU A 385 -1.35 14.33 -19.78
N TYR A 386 -2.28 13.78 -19.00
CA TYR A 386 -3.20 12.73 -19.40
C TYR A 386 -4.65 13.20 -19.51
N LYS A 387 -4.90 14.51 -19.41
CA LYS A 387 -6.23 15.09 -19.62
C LYS A 387 -6.49 15.29 -21.12
N LEU A 388 -7.72 15.03 -21.54
CA LEU A 388 -8.17 15.43 -22.88
C LEU A 388 -7.91 16.93 -23.07
N PRO A 389 -7.46 17.35 -24.26
CA PRO A 389 -7.42 16.58 -25.52
C PRO A 389 -6.13 15.77 -25.80
N VAL A 390 -5.25 15.60 -24.82
CA VAL A 390 -3.95 14.94 -25.05
C VAL A 390 -4.13 13.44 -25.29
N GLU A 391 -3.61 12.95 -26.41
CA GLU A 391 -3.61 11.51 -26.72
C GLU A 391 -2.61 10.74 -25.85
N LYS A 392 -2.95 9.50 -25.49
CA LYS A 392 -2.09 8.63 -24.66
C LYS A 392 -0.64 8.51 -25.17
N ARG A 393 -0.43 8.41 -26.49
CA ARG A 393 0.92 8.35 -27.08
C ARG A 393 1.71 9.64 -26.89
N ALA A 394 1.05 10.79 -27.02
CA ALA A 394 1.68 12.08 -26.79
C ALA A 394 1.93 12.33 -25.29
N ALA A 395 1.02 11.87 -24.42
CA ALA A 395 1.20 11.89 -22.97
C ALA A 395 2.37 11.00 -22.52
N ASP A 396 2.53 9.80 -23.10
CA ASP A 396 3.67 8.92 -22.81
C ASP A 396 4.99 9.56 -23.26
N LEU A 397 5.05 10.10 -24.48
CA LEU A 397 6.23 10.84 -24.95
C LEU A 397 6.53 12.03 -24.02
N GLN A 398 5.51 12.78 -23.63
CA GLN A 398 5.63 13.90 -22.72
C GLN A 398 6.19 13.49 -21.36
N TRP A 399 5.66 12.41 -20.78
CA TRP A 399 6.17 11.83 -19.54
C TRP A 399 7.64 11.41 -19.69
N ARG A 400 8.00 10.76 -20.80
CA ARG A 400 9.39 10.38 -21.09
C ARG A 400 10.31 11.58 -21.20
N ILE A 401 9.86 12.68 -21.82
CA ILE A 401 10.64 13.91 -21.93
C ILE A 401 10.92 14.47 -20.55
N VAL A 402 9.90 14.62 -19.69
CA VAL A 402 10.08 15.17 -18.34
C VAL A 402 11.02 14.31 -17.48
N HIS A 403 10.88 12.98 -17.56
CA HIS A 403 11.76 12.04 -16.85
C HIS A 403 13.12 11.82 -17.52
N GLY A 404 13.35 12.36 -18.72
CA GLY A 404 14.54 12.11 -19.54
C GLY A 404 14.70 10.67 -20.03
N ALA A 405 13.60 9.92 -20.15
CA ALA A 405 13.55 8.57 -20.70
C ALA A 405 13.53 8.59 -22.24
N ILE A 406 14.47 9.30 -22.86
CA ILE A 406 14.61 9.48 -24.30
C ILE A 406 16.00 9.06 -24.77
N ALA A 407 16.04 8.27 -25.85
CA ALA A 407 17.28 7.82 -26.49
C ALA A 407 17.94 8.94 -27.33
N THR A 408 18.74 9.78 -26.70
CA THR A 408 19.56 10.78 -27.42
C THR A 408 20.85 10.16 -27.97
N ASN A 409 21.48 10.76 -28.97
CA ASN A 409 22.72 10.24 -29.53
C ASN A 409 23.86 10.26 -28.50
N ARG A 410 23.91 11.26 -27.60
CA ARG A 410 24.84 11.23 -26.46
C ARG A 410 24.62 10.02 -25.55
N TYR A 411 23.36 9.67 -25.25
CA TYR A 411 23.06 8.48 -24.46
C TYR A 411 23.43 7.19 -25.21
N ARG A 412 23.23 7.14 -26.52
CA ARG A 412 23.60 5.99 -27.36
C ARG A 412 25.12 5.80 -27.43
N ALA A 413 25.87 6.87 -27.65
CA ALA A 413 27.33 6.85 -27.68
C ALA A 413 27.93 6.39 -26.34
N HIS A 414 27.27 6.68 -25.22
CA HIS A 414 27.69 6.16 -23.93
C HIS A 414 27.56 4.62 -23.82
N MET A 415 26.57 4.01 -24.49
CA MET A 415 26.41 2.56 -24.54
C MET A 415 27.28 1.89 -25.61
N ASP A 416 27.51 2.59 -26.71
CA ASP A 416 28.31 2.13 -27.85
C ASP A 416 29.14 3.32 -28.37
N PRO A 417 30.41 3.45 -27.92
CA PRO A 417 31.28 4.59 -28.27
C PRO A 417 31.61 4.73 -29.76
N GLU A 418 31.35 3.70 -30.57
CA GLU A 418 31.51 3.78 -32.03
C GLU A 418 30.45 4.69 -32.67
N LEU A 419 29.34 4.92 -31.97
CA LEU A 419 28.29 5.84 -32.40
C LEU A 419 28.65 7.29 -32.05
N GLY A 420 28.51 8.19 -33.02
CA GLY A 420 28.71 9.63 -32.79
C GLY A 420 27.64 10.24 -31.88
N GLU A 421 28.06 11.17 -31.01
CA GLU A 421 27.16 11.94 -30.12
C GLU A 421 26.37 13.04 -30.84
N GLY A 422 26.74 13.35 -32.09
CA GLY A 422 26.23 14.50 -32.84
C GLY A 422 24.75 14.38 -33.23
N CYS A 423 24.06 15.51 -33.20
CA CYS A 423 22.72 15.69 -33.71
C CYS A 423 22.69 15.53 -35.24
N VAL A 424 21.74 14.75 -35.76
CA VAL A 424 21.60 14.46 -37.20
C VAL A 424 21.23 15.67 -38.07
N PHE A 425 21.02 16.84 -37.45
CA PHE A 425 20.65 18.08 -38.12
C PHE A 425 21.71 19.18 -38.05
N CYS A 426 22.43 19.30 -36.95
CA CYS A 426 23.39 20.39 -36.73
C CYS A 426 24.75 19.93 -36.17
N SER A 427 24.95 18.62 -36.00
CA SER A 427 26.19 17.99 -35.54
C SER A 427 26.66 18.32 -34.12
N GLN A 428 26.01 19.25 -33.39
CA GLN A 428 26.26 19.46 -31.96
C GLN A 428 25.87 18.23 -31.14
N ALA A 429 26.48 18.05 -29.96
CA ALA A 429 26.16 16.92 -29.07
C ALA A 429 24.66 16.88 -28.73
N GLU A 430 24.00 15.76 -29.07
CA GLU A 430 22.56 15.61 -28.89
C GLU A 430 22.25 15.19 -27.45
N THR A 431 22.06 16.19 -26.58
CA THR A 431 21.47 16.02 -25.24
C THR A 431 19.94 16.11 -25.28
N LEU A 432 19.29 15.88 -24.14
CA LEU A 432 17.84 16.02 -24.02
C LEU A 432 17.40 17.49 -24.24
N GLU A 433 18.15 18.41 -23.67
CA GLU A 433 17.98 19.86 -23.78
C GLU A 433 18.20 20.31 -25.22
N HIS A 434 19.26 19.80 -25.87
CA HIS A 434 19.49 20.06 -27.29
C HIS A 434 18.30 19.61 -28.14
N LEU A 435 17.84 18.37 -27.94
CA LEU A 435 16.81 17.77 -28.77
C LEU A 435 15.46 18.52 -28.73
N PHE A 436 15.07 19.05 -27.57
CA PHE A 436 13.75 19.67 -27.39
C PHE A 436 13.76 21.18 -27.21
N VAL A 437 14.91 21.81 -26.96
CA VAL A 437 15.00 23.26 -26.68
C VAL A 437 16.10 23.95 -27.49
N CYS A 438 17.33 23.45 -27.47
CA CYS A 438 18.48 24.23 -27.98
C CYS A 438 18.83 23.99 -29.46
N CYS A 439 18.26 22.99 -30.13
CA CYS A 439 18.64 22.70 -31.52
C CYS A 439 18.19 23.85 -32.45
N PRO A 440 19.09 24.39 -33.30
CA PRO A 440 18.76 25.52 -34.19
C PRO A 440 17.54 25.28 -35.10
N ARG A 441 17.28 24.02 -35.48
CA ARG A 441 16.10 23.65 -36.30
C ARG A 441 14.75 24.01 -35.66
N LEU A 442 14.72 24.24 -34.35
CA LEU A 442 13.50 24.47 -33.59
C LEU A 442 13.08 25.95 -33.57
N GLU A 443 13.93 26.87 -34.05
CA GLU A 443 13.68 28.32 -34.01
C GLU A 443 12.35 28.71 -34.65
N VAL A 444 12.13 28.30 -35.91
CA VAL A 444 10.89 28.55 -36.66
C VAL A 444 9.66 27.99 -35.94
N LEU A 445 9.82 26.83 -35.29
CA LEU A 445 8.74 26.23 -34.52
C LEU A 445 8.42 27.05 -33.27
N PHE A 446 9.43 27.53 -32.54
CA PHE A 446 9.19 28.33 -31.34
C PHE A 446 8.58 29.69 -31.67
N ASP A 447 8.91 30.29 -32.81
CA ASP A 447 8.25 31.52 -33.24
C ASP A 447 6.77 31.30 -33.59
N LEU A 448 6.43 30.16 -34.20
CA LEU A 448 5.04 29.77 -34.40
C LEU A 448 4.31 29.57 -33.05
N LEU A 449 4.95 28.88 -32.10
CA LEU A 449 4.38 28.68 -30.77
C LEU A 449 4.17 29.99 -30.02
N LYS A 450 5.14 30.91 -30.03
CA LYS A 450 5.01 32.24 -29.41
C LYS A 450 3.78 32.98 -29.95
N LYS A 451 3.55 32.95 -31.27
CA LYS A 451 2.36 33.55 -31.90
C LYS A 451 1.07 32.91 -31.41
N TRP A 452 1.01 31.58 -31.33
CA TRP A 452 -0.17 30.89 -30.83
C TRP A 452 -0.46 31.18 -29.36
N PHE A 453 0.58 31.16 -28.50
CA PHE A 453 0.42 31.51 -27.09
C PHE A 453 -0.07 32.94 -26.91
N GLN A 454 0.51 33.90 -27.65
CA GLN A 454 0.05 35.28 -27.64
C GLN A 454 -1.42 35.41 -28.06
N GLY A 455 -1.84 34.70 -29.11
CA GLY A 455 -3.25 34.66 -29.54
C GLY A 455 -4.20 34.04 -28.51
N LEU A 456 -3.70 33.15 -27.64
CA LEU A 456 -4.44 32.56 -26.54
C LEU A 456 -4.41 33.41 -25.25
N GLY A 457 -3.70 34.55 -25.27
CA GLY A 457 -3.54 35.42 -24.10
C GLY A 457 -2.54 34.91 -23.06
N GLU A 458 -1.64 33.99 -23.44
CA GLU A 458 -0.64 33.36 -22.57
C GLU A 458 0.78 33.75 -23.03
N SER A 459 1.74 33.78 -22.12
CA SER A 459 3.15 33.97 -22.47
C SER A 459 3.83 32.62 -22.72
N PHE A 460 4.63 32.54 -23.79
CA PHE A 460 5.44 31.35 -24.05
C PHE A 460 6.70 31.36 -23.18
N SER A 461 6.98 30.22 -22.54
CA SER A 461 8.24 29.94 -21.88
C SER A 461 8.67 28.49 -22.13
N PHE A 462 9.97 28.21 -21.99
CA PHE A 462 10.49 26.86 -22.23
C PHE A 462 10.09 25.88 -21.13
N ASP A 463 9.94 26.32 -19.89
CA ASP A 463 9.40 25.51 -18.80
C ASP A 463 7.93 25.14 -19.04
N LEU A 464 7.11 26.09 -19.51
CA LEU A 464 5.73 25.83 -19.92
C LEU A 464 5.68 24.91 -21.13
N PHE A 465 6.61 25.07 -22.07
CA PHE A 465 6.76 24.14 -23.18
C PHE A 465 7.06 22.73 -22.66
N ILE A 466 8.06 22.54 -21.78
CA ILE A 466 8.52 21.23 -21.31
C ILE A 466 7.55 20.57 -20.32
N PHE A 467 6.99 21.28 -19.35
CA PHE A 467 6.11 20.70 -18.32
C PHE A 467 4.63 20.83 -18.66
N GLY A 468 4.23 21.79 -19.50
CA GLY A 468 2.84 22.06 -19.86
C GLY A 468 2.31 21.17 -21.01
N PRO A 469 1.11 20.58 -20.88
CA PRO A 469 0.55 19.70 -21.90
C PRO A 469 -0.49 20.34 -22.84
N LYS A 470 -1.06 21.51 -22.49
CA LYS A 470 -2.27 22.05 -23.15
C LYS A 470 -2.14 22.19 -24.68
N TYR A 471 -0.97 22.56 -25.20
CA TYR A 471 -0.74 22.78 -26.64
C TYR A 471 0.57 22.19 -27.20
N CYS A 472 1.48 21.78 -26.32
CA CYS A 472 2.86 21.44 -26.70
C CYS A 472 3.08 19.95 -27.00
N ALA A 473 2.11 19.08 -26.67
CA ALA A 473 2.26 17.64 -26.79
C ALA A 473 2.42 17.18 -28.26
N LYS A 474 1.62 17.74 -29.19
CA LYS A 474 1.74 17.45 -30.63
C LYS A 474 3.02 18.05 -31.23
N THR A 475 3.46 19.20 -30.71
CA THR A 475 4.74 19.81 -31.09
C THR A 475 5.92 18.91 -30.77
N LYS A 476 5.98 18.39 -29.54
CA LYS A 476 7.04 17.44 -29.13
C LYS A 476 7.00 16.15 -29.94
N LEU A 477 5.80 15.68 -30.29
CA LEU A 477 5.65 14.55 -31.18
C LEU A 477 6.18 14.86 -32.60
N ALA A 478 5.96 16.06 -33.14
CA ALA A 478 6.52 16.48 -34.42
C ALA A 478 8.06 16.53 -34.38
N ILE A 479 8.65 17.06 -33.30
CA ILE A 479 10.10 17.03 -33.07
C ILE A 479 10.62 15.58 -33.11
N TRP A 480 9.97 14.69 -32.36
CA TRP A 480 10.37 13.28 -32.31
C TRP A 480 10.23 12.56 -33.67
N LEU A 481 9.10 12.75 -34.36
CA LEU A 481 8.85 12.13 -35.67
C LEU A 481 9.85 12.59 -36.72
N THR A 482 10.10 13.89 -36.82
CA THR A 482 11.06 14.42 -37.81
C THR A 482 12.49 13.95 -37.55
N ARG A 483 12.91 13.81 -36.29
CA ARG A 483 14.19 13.17 -35.93
C ARG A 483 14.23 11.70 -36.34
N ARG A 484 13.19 10.93 -36.01
CA ARG A 484 13.10 9.53 -36.38
C ARG A 484 13.18 9.36 -37.89
N ASN A 485 12.40 10.15 -38.63
CA ASN A 485 12.35 10.15 -40.09
C ASN A 485 13.73 10.43 -40.70
N ARG A 486 14.43 11.45 -40.20
CA ARG A 486 15.82 11.76 -40.61
C ARG A 486 16.78 10.60 -40.36
N THR A 487 16.59 9.87 -39.26
CA THR A 487 17.46 8.74 -38.87
C THR A 487 17.18 7.49 -39.70
N GLN A 488 15.93 7.28 -40.10
CA GLN A 488 15.50 6.14 -40.91
C GLN A 488 15.62 6.41 -42.42
N GLY A 489 15.83 7.67 -42.83
CA GLY A 489 15.81 8.07 -44.24
C GLY A 489 14.41 8.04 -44.86
N ASP A 490 13.35 7.99 -44.05
CA ASP A 490 11.97 7.81 -44.49
C ASP A 490 11.05 8.88 -43.86
N GLY A 491 10.19 9.49 -44.68
CA GLY A 491 9.24 10.52 -44.28
C GLY A 491 9.80 11.95 -44.21
N SER A 492 8.91 12.91 -43.90
CA SER A 492 9.27 14.33 -43.85
C SER A 492 10.13 14.69 -42.64
N VAL A 493 11.13 15.54 -42.87
CA VAL A 493 12.02 16.11 -41.84
C VAL A 493 11.70 17.57 -41.50
N GLN A 494 10.77 18.17 -42.25
CA GLN A 494 10.32 19.55 -42.11
C GLN A 494 9.36 19.67 -40.92
N LEU A 495 9.74 20.45 -39.91
CA LEU A 495 9.11 20.44 -38.60
C LEU A 495 7.69 21.03 -38.60
N VAL A 496 7.53 22.22 -39.20
CA VAL A 496 6.24 22.93 -39.23
C VAL A 496 5.20 22.16 -40.06
N PRO A 497 5.47 21.69 -41.30
CA PRO A 497 4.49 20.90 -42.05
C PRO A 497 4.04 19.62 -41.34
N VAL A 498 4.96 18.93 -40.64
CA VAL A 498 4.61 17.73 -39.85
C VAL A 498 3.70 18.09 -38.68
N LEU A 499 4.00 19.18 -37.95
CA LEU A 499 3.14 19.65 -36.86
C LEU A 499 1.75 20.04 -37.36
N GLU A 500 1.68 20.83 -38.43
CA GLU A 500 0.42 21.24 -39.02
C GLU A 500 -0.41 20.05 -39.48
N GLY A 501 0.22 19.06 -40.12
CA GLY A 501 -0.45 17.82 -40.52
C GLY A 501 -1.04 17.06 -39.32
N LEU A 502 -0.28 16.95 -38.22
CA LEU A 502 -0.76 16.32 -36.99
C LEU A 502 -1.93 17.07 -36.36
N LEU A 503 -1.89 18.41 -36.36
CA LEU A 503 -2.96 19.25 -35.82
C LEU A 503 -4.19 19.24 -36.72
N LYS A 504 -4.04 19.40 -38.04
CA LYS A 504 -5.13 19.31 -39.03
C LYS A 504 -5.86 17.98 -38.92
N ALA A 505 -5.12 16.86 -38.85
CA ALA A 505 -5.72 15.55 -38.64
C ALA A 505 -6.48 15.45 -37.30
N ARG A 506 -5.89 15.96 -36.20
CA ARG A 506 -6.53 15.92 -34.88
C ARG A 506 -7.80 16.76 -34.83
N LEU A 507 -7.74 18.00 -35.30
CA LEU A 507 -8.87 18.93 -35.32
C LEU A 507 -10.03 18.35 -36.13
N ARG A 508 -9.76 17.74 -37.28
CA ARG A 508 -10.80 17.07 -38.08
C ARG A 508 -11.47 15.93 -37.32
N VAL A 509 -10.69 15.04 -36.70
CA VAL A 509 -11.25 13.91 -35.93
C VAL A 509 -12.10 14.39 -34.75
N GLU A 510 -11.60 15.37 -34.00
CA GLU A 510 -12.31 15.95 -32.87
C GLU A 510 -13.58 16.66 -33.32
N TYR A 511 -13.49 17.49 -34.36
CA TYR A 511 -14.63 18.19 -34.91
C TYR A 511 -15.71 17.22 -35.38
N SER A 512 -15.36 16.20 -36.15
CA SER A 512 -16.30 15.17 -36.60
C SER A 512 -16.97 14.46 -35.41
N TYR A 513 -16.22 14.15 -34.34
CA TYR A 513 -16.80 13.54 -33.14
C TYR A 513 -17.79 14.47 -32.43
N TYR A 514 -17.41 15.73 -32.17
CA TYR A 514 -18.27 16.68 -31.48
C TYR A 514 -19.49 17.08 -32.32
N HIS A 515 -19.33 17.21 -33.64
CA HIS A 515 -20.41 17.47 -34.58
C HIS A 515 -21.42 16.32 -34.61
N MET A 516 -20.93 15.07 -34.72
CA MET A 516 -21.79 13.87 -34.66
C MET A 516 -22.57 13.76 -33.33
N MET A 517 -22.00 14.27 -32.24
CA MET A 517 -22.61 14.25 -30.91
C MET A 517 -23.48 15.48 -30.61
N ASP A 518 -23.72 16.35 -31.60
CA ASP A 518 -24.43 17.62 -31.46
C ASP A 518 -23.87 18.51 -30.33
N LYS A 519 -22.55 18.52 -30.19
CA LYS A 519 -21.79 19.21 -29.13
C LYS A 519 -20.77 20.20 -29.69
N THR A 520 -21.07 20.82 -30.83
CA THR A 520 -20.17 21.77 -31.52
C THR A 520 -19.77 22.94 -30.63
N GLN A 521 -20.63 23.40 -29.72
CA GLN A 521 -20.28 24.46 -28.76
C GLN A 521 -19.17 24.02 -27.78
N ALA A 522 -19.16 22.75 -27.36
CA ALA A 522 -18.11 22.22 -26.50
C ALA A 522 -16.79 22.09 -27.25
N PHE A 523 -16.81 21.73 -28.54
CA PHE A 523 -15.64 21.79 -29.41
C PHE A 523 -15.06 23.21 -29.45
N SER A 524 -15.88 24.22 -29.73
CA SER A 524 -15.40 25.60 -29.85
C SER A 524 -14.76 26.11 -28.55
N ARG A 525 -15.29 25.73 -27.38
CA ARG A 525 -14.71 26.08 -26.07
C ARG A 525 -13.34 25.45 -25.80
N ILE A 526 -13.04 24.32 -26.42
CA ILE A 526 -11.79 23.57 -26.18
C ILE A 526 -10.74 23.87 -27.26
N TRP A 527 -11.16 23.91 -28.53
CA TRP A 527 -10.28 23.91 -29.69
C TRP A 527 -10.27 25.22 -30.48
N ALA A 528 -11.38 25.95 -30.53
CA ALA A 528 -11.52 27.20 -31.30
C ALA A 528 -11.28 28.47 -30.45
N VAL A 529 -10.52 28.34 -29.36
CA VAL A 529 -10.25 29.43 -28.42
C VAL A 529 -9.51 30.56 -29.15
N GLY A 530 -10.09 31.76 -29.14
CA GLY A 530 -9.53 32.94 -29.79
C GLY A 530 -9.37 32.82 -31.31
N GLY A 531 -9.94 31.79 -31.95
CA GLY A 531 -9.71 31.52 -33.37
C GLY A 531 -8.25 31.22 -33.71
N VAL A 532 -7.42 30.83 -32.73
CA VAL A 532 -5.96 30.71 -32.93
C VAL A 532 -5.58 29.52 -33.80
N LEU A 533 -6.16 28.34 -33.50
CA LEU A 533 -5.88 27.11 -34.25
C LEU A 533 -6.95 26.84 -35.31
N CYS A 534 -8.21 27.06 -34.96
CA CYS A 534 -9.35 26.86 -35.85
C CYS A 534 -10.53 27.72 -35.41
N SER A 535 -11.50 27.84 -36.32
CA SER A 535 -12.84 28.39 -36.08
C SER A 535 -13.90 27.46 -36.68
N VAL A 536 -15.16 27.64 -36.25
CA VAL A 536 -16.31 26.99 -36.88
C VAL A 536 -17.03 28.08 -37.69
N GLY A 537 -17.15 27.86 -39.00
CA GLY A 537 -17.79 28.79 -39.91
C GLY A 537 -19.31 28.85 -39.73
N GLU A 538 -19.94 29.80 -40.43
CA GLU A 538 -21.37 30.08 -40.32
C GLU A 538 -22.24 28.91 -40.79
N HIS A 539 -21.71 28.05 -41.67
CA HIS A 539 -22.40 26.86 -42.17
C HIS A 539 -22.05 25.59 -41.41
N GLY A 540 -21.36 25.70 -40.26
CA GLY A 540 -20.94 24.55 -39.49
C GLY A 540 -19.77 23.80 -40.12
N GLU A 541 -18.88 24.49 -40.81
CA GLU A 541 -17.65 23.94 -41.36
C GLU A 541 -16.44 24.24 -40.45
N LEU A 542 -15.51 23.29 -40.34
CA LEU A 542 -14.25 23.50 -39.62
C LEU A 542 -13.26 24.30 -40.49
N ILE A 543 -12.85 25.47 -40.01
CA ILE A 543 -11.83 26.32 -40.66
C ILE A 543 -10.54 26.23 -39.84
N VAL A 544 -9.42 25.90 -40.49
CA VAL A 544 -8.09 25.82 -39.85
C VAL A 544 -7.29 27.08 -40.19
N ASN A 545 -6.71 27.73 -39.19
CA ASN A 545 -6.23 29.12 -39.30
C ASN A 545 -4.69 29.25 -39.41
N PHE A 546 -3.99 28.15 -39.70
CA PHE A 546 -2.53 28.10 -39.77
C PHE A 546 -1.98 27.34 -40.99
#